data_AF-A0A950YFK7-F1
#
_entry.id   AF-A0A950YFK7-F1
#
_cell.length_a   1.000
_cell.length_b   1.000
_cell.length_c   1.000
_cell.angle_alpha   90.00
_cell.angle_beta   90.00
_cell.angle_gamma   90.00
#
_symmetry.space_group_name_H-M   'P 1'
#
loop_
_entity.id
_entity.type
_entity.pdbx_description
1 polymer ?
#
loop_
_entity_poly.entity_id
_entity_poly.type
_entity_poly.pdbx_seq_one_letter_code
_entity_poly.pdbx_strand_id
1 'polypeptide(L)' 'MFTIRSQQSRIRQEALETWRAAARLVSVRWDRFLRAEPEMRVFAFASYLAALDSEDTAAAVLEALAGPAAA' A
#
# COMPACT_ATOMS: atom_id res chain seq x y z
N MET A 1 26.45 -1.28 20.14
CA MET A 1 24.97 -1.27 20.12
C MET A 1 24.44 -0.19 19.16
N PHE A 2 24.75 -0.29 17.86
CA PHE A 2 24.39 0.73 16.83
C PHE A 2 23.67 0.11 15.61
N THR A 3 23.83 -1.20 15.40
CA THR A 3 23.32 -1.96 14.25
C THR A 3 21.80 -2.14 14.26
N ILE A 4 21.19 -2.26 15.44
CA ILE A 4 19.75 -2.54 15.56
C ILE A 4 18.91 -1.32 15.15
N ARG A 5 19.37 -0.10 15.47
CA ARG A 5 18.62 1.14 15.20
C ARG A 5 18.69 1.54 13.72
N SER A 6 19.83 1.31 13.05
CA SER A 6 19.96 1.53 11.60
C SER A 6 19.13 0.50 10.80
N GLN A 7 19.09 -0.75 11.26
CA GLN A 7 18.27 -1.79 10.64
C GLN A 7 16.76 -1.50 10.76
N GLN A 8 16.28 -1.06 11.92
CA GLN A 8 14.88 -0.64 12.09
C GLN A 8 14.51 0.54 11.18
N SER A 9 15.39 1.55 11.08
CA SER A 9 15.16 2.69 10.19
C SER A 9 15.02 2.25 8.73
N ARG A 10 15.86 1.31 8.29
CA ARG A 10 15.80 0.77 6.93
C ARG A 10 14.52 -0.01 6.66
N ILE A 11 14.13 -0.90 7.58
CA ILE A 11 12.90 -1.69 7.46
C ILE A 11 11.67 -0.77 7.38
N ARG A 12 11.64 0.29 8.20
CA ARG A 12 10.56 1.28 8.17
C ARG A 12 10.51 2.06 6.86
N GLN A 13 11.68 2.43 6.31
CA GLN A 13 11.74 3.09 4.99
C GLN A 13 11.26 2.17 3.87
N GLU A 14 11.67 0.90 3.86
CA GLU A 14 11.23 -0.09 2.87
C GLU A 14 9.71 -0.32 2.95
N ALA A 15 9.14 -0.43 4.15
CA ALA A 15 7.70 -0.52 4.37
C ALA A 15 6.95 0.74 3.89
N LEU A 16 7.53 1.93 4.11
CA LEU A 16 6.93 3.20 3.67
C LEU A 16 6.90 3.31 2.14
N GLU A 17 7.98 2.93 1.48
CA GLU A 17 8.03 2.90 0.01
C GLU A 17 7.07 1.86 -0.58
N THR A 18 6.90 0.72 0.10
CA THR A 18 5.94 -0.32 -0.30
C THR A 18 4.50 0.20 -0.22
N TRP A 19 4.15 0.84 0.90
CA TRP A 19 2.83 1.46 1.06
C TRP A 19 2.58 2.57 0.03
N ARG A 20 3.57 3.45 -0.20
CA ARG A 20 3.46 4.51 -1.24
C ARG A 20 3.25 3.92 -2.63
N ALA A 21 3.93 2.84 -2.97
CA ALA A 21 3.76 2.16 -4.25
C ALA A 21 2.34 1.56 -4.39
N ALA A 22 1.83 0.93 -3.33
CA ALA A 22 0.48 0.39 -3.29
C ALA A 22 -0.60 1.50 -3.40
N ALA A 23 -0.47 2.59 -2.64
CA ALA A 23 -1.36 3.75 -2.72
C ALA A 23 -1.37 4.38 -4.12
N ARG A 24 -0.21 4.47 -4.77
CA ARG A 24 -0.11 4.93 -6.16
C ARG A 24 -0.85 3.97 -7.11
N LEU A 25 -0.71 2.67 -6.91
CA LEU A 25 -1.39 1.66 -7.72
C LEU A 25 -2.92 1.78 -7.57
N VAL A 26 -3.42 1.98 -6.36
CA VAL A 26 -4.85 2.23 -6.08
C VAL A 26 -5.36 3.42 -6.89
N SER A 27 -4.64 4.54 -6.86
CA SER A 27 -4.99 5.74 -7.63
C SER A 27 -5.04 5.46 -9.14
N VAL A 28 -4.04 4.76 -9.69
CA VAL A 28 -4.00 4.39 -11.11
C VAL A 28 -5.17 3.46 -11.49
N ARG A 29 -5.48 2.48 -10.63
CA ARG A 29 -6.57 1.52 -10.90
C ARG A 29 -7.94 2.17 -10.77
N TRP A 30 -8.09 3.14 -9.88
CA TRP A 30 -9.30 3.94 -9.77
C TRP A 30 -9.56 4.77 -11.03
N ASP A 31 -8.55 5.51 -11.52
CA ASP A 31 -8.68 6.28 -12.77
C ASP A 31 -9.00 5.34 -13.96
N ARG A 32 -8.38 4.17 -14.01
CA ARG A 32 -8.69 3.15 -15.03
C ARG A 32 -10.13 2.65 -14.95
N PHE A 33 -10.66 2.42 -13.76
CA PHE A 33 -12.06 2.02 -13.57
C PHE A 33 -13.02 3.11 -14.06
N LEU A 34 -12.75 4.37 -13.74
CA LEU A 34 -13.57 5.51 -14.18
C LEU A 34 -13.59 5.67 -15.70
N ARG A 35 -12.47 5.34 -16.38
CA ARG A 35 -12.34 5.40 -17.84
C ARG A 35 -12.71 4.09 -18.55
N ALA A 36 -13.06 3.04 -17.82
CA ALA A 36 -13.34 1.75 -18.43
C ALA A 36 -14.70 1.73 -19.13
N GLU A 37 -14.70 1.17 -20.34
CA GLU A 37 -15.91 0.78 -21.06
C GLU A 37 -16.78 -0.15 -20.19
N PRO A 38 -18.11 -0.13 -20.35
CA PRO A 38 -19.03 -0.89 -19.51
C PRO A 38 -18.67 -2.38 -19.39
N GLU A 39 -18.25 -3.01 -20.48
CA GLU A 39 -17.89 -4.43 -20.53
C GLU A 39 -16.63 -4.77 -19.69
N MET A 40 -15.70 -3.81 -19.59
CA MET A 40 -14.43 -3.98 -18.87
C MET A 40 -14.50 -3.48 -17.43
N ARG A 41 -15.59 -2.79 -17.06
CA ARG A 41 -15.72 -2.11 -15.78
C ARG A 41 -15.67 -3.07 -14.58
N VAL A 42 -16.24 -4.27 -14.71
CA VAL A 42 -16.18 -5.31 -13.66
C VAL A 42 -14.73 -5.74 -13.39
N PHE A 43 -13.94 -5.97 -14.43
CA PHE A 43 -12.53 -6.35 -14.28
C PHE A 43 -11.67 -5.19 -13.76
N ALA A 44 -11.93 -3.97 -14.23
CA ALA A 44 -11.25 -2.78 -13.73
C ALA A 44 -11.53 -2.55 -12.23
N PHE A 45 -12.78 -2.78 -11.80
CA PHE A 45 -13.16 -2.69 -10.39
C PHE A 45 -12.52 -3.79 -9.53
N ALA A 46 -12.53 -5.04 -9.99
CA ALA A 46 -11.84 -6.13 -9.30
C ALA A 46 -10.34 -5.86 -9.14
N SER A 47 -9.71 -5.30 -10.18
CA SER A 47 -8.30 -4.89 -10.12
C SER A 47 -8.05 -3.72 -9.17
N TYR A 48 -9.02 -2.82 -8.98
CA TYR A 48 -8.96 -1.75 -7.99
C TYR A 48 -9.07 -2.31 -6.57
N LEU A 49 -10.00 -3.24 -6.33
CA LEU A 49 -10.12 -3.91 -5.02
C LEU A 49 -8.84 -4.66 -4.64
N ALA A 50 -8.21 -5.38 -5.59
CA ALA A 50 -6.94 -6.05 -5.33
C ALA A 50 -5.79 -5.06 -4.98
N ALA A 51 -5.83 -3.85 -5.54
CA ALA A 51 -4.87 -2.81 -5.19
C ALA A 51 -5.12 -2.26 -3.78
N LEU A 52 -6.39 -2.11 -3.38
CA LEU A 52 -6.76 -1.70 -2.01
C LEU A 52 -6.31 -2.73 -0.97
N ASP A 53 -6.53 -4.02 -1.24
CA ASP A 53 -6.06 -5.11 -0.36
C ASP A 53 -4.54 -5.10 -0.18
N SER A 54 -3.81 -4.79 -1.25
CA SER A 54 -2.35 -4.62 -1.20
C SER A 54 -1.94 -3.37 -0.40
N GLU A 55 -2.67 -2.26 -0.52
CA GLU A 55 -2.43 -1.04 0.26
C GLU A 55 -2.69 -1.26 1.75
N ASP A 56 -3.79 -1.93 2.10
CA ASP A 56 -4.16 -2.26 3.48
C ASP A 56 -3.12 -3.18 4.13
N THR A 57 -2.68 -4.22 3.41
CA THR A 57 -1.59 -5.10 3.85
C THR A 57 -0.30 -4.31 4.11
N ALA A 58 0.06 -3.37 3.24
CA ALA A 58 1.25 -2.53 3.42
C ALA A 58 1.11 -1.54 4.59
N ALA A 59 -0.10 -1.00 4.81
CA ALA A 59 -0.40 -0.13 5.95
C ALA A 59 -0.28 -0.89 7.28
N ALA A 60 -0.80 -2.12 7.35
CA ALA A 60 -0.68 -2.98 8.53
C ALA A 60 0.79 -3.26 8.90
N VAL A 61 1.66 -3.46 7.90
CA VAL A 61 3.11 -3.60 8.13
C VAL A 61 3.71 -2.31 8.71
N LEU A 62 3.32 -1.14 8.19
CA LEU A 62 3.78 0.14 8.73
C LEU A 62 3.31 0.37 10.16
N GLU A 63 2.06 0.04 10.48
CA GLU A 63 1.50 0.14 11.83
C GLU A 63 2.24 -0.77 12.80
N ALA A 64 2.50 -2.03 12.41
CA ALA A 64 3.28 -2.96 13.20
C ALA A 64 4.69 -2.44 13.52
N LEU A 65 5.30 -1.67 12.62
CA LEU A 65 6.61 -1.04 12.80
C LEU A 65 6.57 0.28 13.59
N ALA A 66 5.41 0.94 13.69
CA ALA A 66 5.25 2.15 14.49
C ALA A 66 5.16 1.86 15.99
N GLY A 67 4.73 0.64 16.36
CA GLY A 67 4.56 0.20 17.74
C GLY A 67 3.35 0.84 18.44
N PRO A 68 3.02 0.42 19.68
CA PRO A 68 1.81 0.85 20.39
C PRO A 68 1.81 2.33 20.85
N ALA A 69 2.83 3.12 20.52
CA ALA A 69 2.94 4.53 20.92
C ALA A 69 2.18 5.51 20.01
N ALA A 70 1.50 5.02 18.97
CA ALA A 70 0.78 5.83 17.98
C ALA A 70 -0.76 5.70 18.09
N ALA A 71 -1.28 5.32 19.27
CA ALA A 71 -2.70 5.27 19.59
C ALA A 71 -3.05 6.32 20.67
#